data_AF-A0A961V7F4-F1
#
_entry.id   AF-A0A961V7F4-F1
#
_cell.length_a   1.000
_cell.length_b   1.000
_cell.length_c   1.000
_cell.angle_alpha   90.00
_cell.angle_beta   90.00
_cell.angle_gamma   90.00
#
_symmetry.space_group_name_H-M   'P 1'
#
loop_
_entity.id
_entity.type
_entity.pdbx_description
1 polymer ?
#
loop_
_entity_poly.entity_id
_entity_poly.type
_entity_poly.pdbx_seq_one_letter_code
_entity_poly.pdbx_strand_id
1 'polypeptide(L)'
;MLIPHFSMMCFSATVEPLRQANRLAGKVLYRWHFLSPDGEPVQASNGIMVLPEAGLDDSIPLDCVIVCCGIDAERFNDPATFSWLRRKARKGTRIGAISTGTIVLARAGLLHGYRSTIHWESLETYCDEFPELDISATLFEIDRDRFTCCGGIASLDLMHKLIEQDHGSEIAGAVSEQFLHNHVRAPDDPQRMALRERVGISHGRLLDVIELMENNLEEPLSRGQLAAAAGVSVRQLERLFRTYLGRTVGHYYLDLRLKRARLMLRQTSQSVLKVAVACGFVSASHFSRTYRQKFGQPPRADR
;
A
#
# COMPACT_ATOMS: atom_id res chain seq x y z
N MET A 1 2.91 16.51 -5.13
CA MET A 1 3.50 16.04 -6.40
C MET A 1 2.77 14.78 -6.83
N LEU A 2 2.25 14.76 -8.06
CA LEU A 2 1.48 13.66 -8.64
C LEU A 2 2.37 12.87 -9.58
N ILE A 3 2.45 11.56 -9.34
CA ILE A 3 3.15 10.62 -10.23
C ILE A 3 2.11 9.94 -11.11
N PRO A 4 2.41 9.63 -12.40
CA PRO A 4 1.48 8.91 -13.26
C PRO A 4 0.88 7.68 -12.58
N HIS A 5 -0.42 7.48 -12.80
CA HIS A 5 -1.24 6.44 -12.17
C HIS A 5 -1.36 6.55 -10.64
N PHE A 6 -1.28 7.77 -10.09
CA PHE A 6 -1.57 8.00 -8.67
C PHE A 6 -3.00 7.58 -8.28
N SER A 7 -3.19 7.24 -7.00
CA SER A 7 -4.51 6.92 -6.47
C SER A 7 -5.33 8.19 -6.25
N MET A 8 -6.41 8.36 -7.02
CA MET A 8 -7.33 9.50 -6.86
C MET A 8 -7.92 9.56 -5.45
N MET A 9 -8.27 8.41 -4.86
CA MET A 9 -8.79 8.35 -3.49
C MET A 9 -7.77 8.88 -2.48
N CYS A 10 -6.51 8.46 -2.59
CA CYS A 10 -5.45 8.95 -1.72
C CYS A 10 -5.26 10.46 -1.87
N PHE A 11 -5.20 10.93 -3.11
CA PHE A 11 -5.07 12.34 -3.44
C PHE A 11 -6.23 13.17 -2.84
N SER A 12 -7.47 12.78 -3.07
CA SER A 12 -8.64 13.48 -2.51
C SER A 12 -8.64 13.45 -0.98
N ALA A 13 -8.35 12.29 -0.37
CA ALA A 13 -8.25 12.15 1.09
C ALA A 13 -7.08 12.95 1.70
N THR A 14 -6.14 13.42 0.88
CA THR A 14 -5.03 14.28 1.32
C THR A 14 -5.41 15.76 1.25
N VAL A 15 -6.03 16.18 0.15
CA VAL A 15 -6.32 17.60 -0.14
C VAL A 15 -7.61 18.07 0.56
N GLU A 16 -8.66 17.26 0.55
CA GLU A 16 -9.97 17.65 1.09
C GLU A 16 -9.93 18.04 2.58
N PRO A 17 -9.18 17.35 3.45
CA PRO A 17 -9.02 17.79 4.85
C PRO A 17 -8.43 19.19 4.99
N LEU A 18 -7.45 19.54 4.16
CA LEU A 18 -6.83 20.87 4.17
C LEU A 18 -7.82 21.95 3.72
N ARG A 19 -8.59 21.67 2.65
CA ARG A 19 -9.68 22.54 2.19
C ARG A 19 -10.73 22.74 3.27
N GLN A 20 -11.09 21.68 3.98
CA GLN A 20 -12.10 21.73 5.03
C GLN A 20 -11.61 22.47 6.28
N ALA A 21 -10.33 22.29 6.65
CA ALA A 21 -9.70 23.06 7.74
C ALA A 21 -9.77 24.57 7.46
N ASN A 22 -9.45 25.00 6.23
CA ASN A 22 -9.58 26.40 5.83
C ASN A 22 -11.02 26.93 6.00
N ARG A 23 -12.00 26.14 5.53
CA ARG A 23 -13.42 26.52 5.62
C ARG A 23 -13.86 26.67 7.07
N LEU A 24 -13.53 25.71 7.93
CA LEU A 24 -13.93 25.69 9.34
C LEU A 24 -13.23 26.78 10.15
N ALA A 25 -11.96 27.07 9.85
CA ALA A 25 -11.21 28.13 10.53
C ALA A 25 -11.60 29.55 10.07
N GLY A 26 -12.36 29.68 8.97
CA GLY A 26 -12.72 30.97 8.39
C GLY A 26 -11.53 31.79 7.84
N LYS A 27 -10.36 31.16 7.69
CA LYS A 27 -9.12 31.77 7.19
C LYS A 27 -8.27 30.74 6.43
N VAL A 28 -7.31 31.23 5.66
CA VAL A 28 -6.39 30.35 4.92
C VAL A 28 -5.31 29.82 5.89
N LEU A 29 -5.48 28.57 6.32
CA LEU A 29 -4.48 27.80 7.06
C LEU A 29 -3.50 27.10 6.11
N TYR A 30 -4.04 26.49 5.05
CA TYR A 30 -3.29 25.74 4.05
C TYR A 30 -3.45 26.32 2.65
N ARG A 31 -2.37 26.29 1.88
CA ARG A 31 -2.36 26.40 0.42
C ARG A 31 -1.71 25.16 -0.14
N TRP A 32 -2.17 24.68 -1.28
CA TRP A 32 -1.61 23.52 -1.96
C TRP A 32 -1.34 23.86 -3.41
N HIS A 33 -0.31 23.21 -3.96
CA HIS A 33 0.07 23.28 -5.37
C HIS A 33 0.10 21.87 -5.93
N PHE A 34 -0.50 21.65 -7.09
CA PHE A 34 -0.36 20.38 -7.80
C PHE A 34 0.81 20.46 -8.75
N LEU A 35 1.81 19.59 -8.52
CA LEU A 35 3.03 19.52 -9.32
C LEU A 35 3.12 18.15 -9.98
N SER A 36 3.62 18.07 -11.21
CA SER A 36 4.06 16.82 -11.85
C SER A 36 5.55 16.89 -12.19
N PRO A 37 6.21 15.77 -12.50
CA PRO A 37 7.63 15.77 -12.89
C PRO A 37 7.95 16.68 -14.09
N ASP A 38 7.06 16.72 -15.08
CA ASP A 38 7.23 17.41 -16.36
C ASP A 38 6.35 18.66 -16.53
N GLY A 39 5.40 18.89 -15.61
CA GLY A 39 4.40 19.95 -15.73
C GLY A 39 3.19 19.58 -16.57
N GLU A 40 3.12 18.36 -17.10
CA GLU A 40 2.01 17.91 -17.94
C GLU A 40 0.87 17.29 -17.12
N PRO A 41 -0.37 17.23 -17.68
CA PRO A 41 -1.50 16.58 -17.04
C PRO A 41 -1.21 15.14 -16.62
N VAL A 42 -1.56 14.80 -15.39
CA VAL A 42 -1.29 13.46 -14.82
C VAL A 42 -2.59 12.67 -14.73
N GLN A 43 -2.59 11.47 -15.31
CA GLN A 43 -3.71 10.54 -15.19
C GLN A 43 -3.63 9.76 -13.88
N ALA A 44 -4.71 9.76 -13.10
CA ALA A 44 -4.86 8.89 -11.94
C ALA A 44 -5.16 7.44 -12.38
N SER A 45 -4.97 6.47 -11.49
CA SER A 45 -5.22 5.05 -11.76
C SER A 45 -6.67 4.71 -12.13
N ASN A 46 -7.62 5.61 -11.86
CA ASN A 46 -9.03 5.48 -12.24
C ASN A 46 -9.38 6.19 -13.56
N GLY A 47 -8.38 6.71 -14.28
CA GLY A 47 -8.54 7.34 -15.59
C GLY A 47 -8.81 8.85 -15.56
N ILE A 48 -9.05 9.45 -14.40
CA ILE A 48 -9.29 10.90 -14.28
C ILE A 48 -7.98 11.67 -14.48
N MET A 49 -8.03 12.73 -15.29
CA MET A 49 -6.91 13.64 -15.51
C MET A 49 -6.90 14.77 -14.48
N VAL A 50 -5.73 15.06 -13.91
CA VAL A 50 -5.50 16.24 -13.09
C VAL A 50 -4.47 17.14 -13.76
N LEU A 51 -4.82 18.41 -13.94
CA LEU A 51 -3.93 19.43 -14.47
C LEU A 51 -3.06 19.98 -13.33
N PRO A 52 -1.72 19.79 -13.35
CA PRO A 52 -0.84 20.44 -12.41
C PRO A 52 -0.73 21.94 -12.72
N GLU A 53 -0.33 22.71 -11.71
CA GLU A 53 -0.01 24.14 -11.86
C GLU A 53 1.37 24.35 -12.47
N ALA A 54 2.31 23.44 -12.19
CA ALA A 54 3.69 23.53 -12.66
C ALA A 54 4.39 22.16 -12.64
N GLY A 55 5.57 22.11 -13.26
CA GLY A 55 6.52 21.03 -13.10
C GLY A 55 7.31 21.11 -11.78
N LEU A 56 8.54 20.60 -11.78
CA LEU A 56 9.46 20.65 -10.65
C LEU A 56 10.09 22.05 -10.45
N ASP A 57 9.26 23.06 -10.17
CA ASP A 57 9.70 24.44 -9.96
C ASP A 57 10.27 24.67 -8.55
N ASP A 58 11.53 25.10 -8.49
CA ASP A 58 12.22 25.43 -7.24
C ASP A 58 11.77 26.78 -6.65
N SER A 59 11.14 27.66 -7.45
CA SER A 59 10.68 28.99 -7.07
C SER A 59 9.44 28.98 -6.17
N ILE A 60 8.62 27.92 -6.25
CA ILE A 60 7.42 27.76 -5.43
C ILE A 60 7.84 27.47 -3.99
N PRO A 61 7.48 28.33 -3.01
CA PRO A 61 7.76 28.10 -1.60
C PRO A 61 6.86 26.98 -1.08
N LEU A 62 7.46 25.94 -0.50
CA LEU A 62 6.76 24.76 -0.01
C LEU A 62 7.27 24.41 1.40
N ASP A 63 6.38 24.43 2.37
CA ASP A 63 6.66 23.96 3.74
C ASP A 63 6.58 22.43 3.82
N CYS A 64 5.79 21.82 2.93
CA CYS A 64 5.60 20.38 2.83
C CYS A 64 5.46 19.92 1.37
N VAL A 65 6.05 18.78 1.03
CA VAL A 65 5.86 18.08 -0.24
C VAL A 65 5.33 16.68 0.03
N ILE A 66 4.18 16.37 -0.54
CA ILE A 66 3.59 15.02 -0.50
C ILE A 66 3.71 14.39 -1.88
N VAL A 67 4.34 13.22 -1.96
CA VAL A 67 4.41 12.39 -3.17
C VAL A 67 3.22 11.45 -3.19
N CYS A 68 2.31 11.69 -4.14
CA CYS A 68 1.13 10.88 -4.35
C CYS A 68 1.38 9.92 -5.52
N CYS A 69 1.40 8.61 -5.22
CA CYS A 69 1.45 7.55 -6.21
C CYS A 69 0.25 6.61 -6.07
N GLY A 70 0.24 5.54 -6.85
CA GLY A 70 -0.84 4.55 -6.90
C GLY A 70 -0.31 3.23 -7.43
N ILE A 71 -0.73 2.86 -8.64
CA ILE A 71 -0.19 1.66 -9.30
C ILE A 71 1.09 2.03 -10.06
N ASP A 72 1.91 1.02 -10.38
CA ASP A 72 3.11 1.14 -11.22
C ASP A 72 4.23 2.05 -10.68
N ALA A 73 4.21 2.40 -9.39
CA ALA A 73 5.23 3.25 -8.78
C ALA A 73 6.64 2.63 -8.84
N GLU A 74 6.73 1.30 -8.83
CA GLU A 74 7.96 0.54 -9.04
C GLU A 74 8.61 0.81 -10.41
N ARG A 75 7.85 1.28 -11.39
CA ARG A 75 8.35 1.62 -12.74
C ARG A 75 8.84 3.06 -12.82
N PHE A 76 8.48 3.89 -11.84
CA PHE A 76 8.89 5.29 -11.81
C PHE A 76 10.37 5.42 -11.44
N ASN A 77 11.17 5.92 -12.40
CA ASN A 77 12.58 6.19 -12.22
C ASN A 77 12.95 7.50 -12.92
N ASP A 78 12.88 8.60 -12.18
CA ASP A 78 13.25 9.92 -12.68
C ASP A 78 14.29 10.60 -11.76
N PRO A 79 15.57 10.60 -12.16
CA PRO A 79 16.64 11.26 -11.42
C PRO A 79 16.42 12.75 -11.17
N ALA A 80 15.67 13.44 -12.05
CA ALA A 80 15.36 14.86 -11.88
C ALA A 80 14.40 15.06 -10.70
N THR A 81 13.30 14.30 -10.65
CA THR A 81 12.38 14.23 -9.50
C THR A 81 13.11 13.90 -8.20
N PHE A 82 13.95 12.86 -8.18
CA PHE A 82 14.69 12.48 -6.97
C PHE A 82 15.62 13.60 -6.48
N SER A 83 16.30 14.27 -7.41
CA SER A 83 17.19 15.37 -7.09
C SER A 83 16.44 16.59 -6.58
N TRP A 84 15.27 16.90 -7.15
CA TRP A 84 14.41 17.99 -6.69
C TRP A 84 13.87 17.73 -5.28
N LEU A 85 13.38 16.53 -4.99
CA LEU A 85 12.93 16.14 -3.65
C LEU A 85 14.05 16.28 -2.62
N ARG A 86 15.28 15.82 -2.94
CA ARG A 86 16.45 16.01 -2.09
C ARG A 86 16.78 17.48 -1.87
N ARG A 87 16.65 18.34 -2.88
CA ARG A 87 16.89 19.78 -2.73
C ARG A 87 15.87 20.42 -1.79
N LYS A 88 14.57 20.12 -1.93
CA LYS A 88 13.52 20.62 -1.03
C LYS A 88 13.75 20.14 0.41
N ALA A 89 14.05 18.85 0.61
CA ALA A 89 14.38 18.29 1.92
C ALA A 89 15.54 19.02 2.60
N ARG A 90 16.64 19.28 1.89
CA ARG A 90 17.81 20.01 2.43
C ARG A 90 17.50 21.46 2.81
N LYS A 91 16.46 22.06 2.23
CA LYS A 91 15.98 23.41 2.58
C LYS A 91 15.03 23.41 3.78
N GLY A 92 14.78 22.25 4.41
CA GLY A 92 13.92 22.11 5.58
C GLY A 92 12.45 21.83 5.26
N THR A 93 12.08 21.62 3.99
CA THR A 93 10.72 21.22 3.61
C THR A 93 10.42 19.81 4.14
N ARG A 94 9.29 19.64 4.83
CA ARG A 94 8.79 18.32 5.25
C ARG A 94 8.49 17.49 4.01
N ILE A 95 8.94 16.24 3.97
CA ILE A 95 8.72 15.35 2.82
C ILE A 95 7.90 14.16 3.24
N GLY A 96 6.77 13.94 2.57
CA GLY A 96 5.94 12.79 2.81
C GLY A 96 5.52 12.04 1.56
N ALA A 97 5.00 10.84 1.76
CA ALA A 97 4.48 10.01 0.70
C ALA A 97 3.21 9.28 1.10
N ILE A 98 2.36 9.03 0.11
CA ILE A 98 1.09 8.34 0.29
C ILE A 98 0.99 7.20 -0.72
N SER A 99 0.40 6.09 -0.27
CA SER A 99 0.33 4.84 -1.04
C SER A 99 1.73 4.36 -1.37
N THR A 100 1.96 3.93 -2.60
CA THR A 100 3.27 3.50 -3.11
C THR A 100 4.26 4.65 -3.34
N GLY A 101 3.92 5.90 -2.96
CA GLY A 101 4.84 7.04 -3.04
C GLY A 101 6.08 6.86 -2.19
N THR A 102 6.00 6.01 -1.17
CA THR A 102 7.13 5.63 -0.31
C THR A 102 8.28 5.07 -1.15
N ILE A 103 8.01 4.33 -2.23
CA ILE A 103 9.05 3.81 -3.16
C ILE A 103 9.84 4.96 -3.80
N VAL A 104 9.17 6.04 -4.20
CA VAL A 104 9.82 7.22 -4.79
C VAL A 104 10.75 7.90 -3.80
N LEU A 105 10.34 8.02 -2.53
CA LEU A 105 11.19 8.59 -1.48
C LEU A 105 12.37 7.68 -1.12
N ALA A 106 12.15 6.37 -1.07
CA ALA A 106 13.20 5.37 -0.85
C ALA A 106 14.29 5.47 -1.92
N ARG A 107 13.89 5.45 -3.21
CA ARG A 107 14.80 5.62 -4.36
C ARG A 107 15.49 6.98 -4.39
N ALA A 108 14.84 8.02 -3.88
CA ALA A 108 15.47 9.33 -3.72
C ALA A 108 16.51 9.36 -2.58
N GLY A 109 16.59 8.31 -1.75
CA GLY A 109 17.48 8.22 -0.59
C GLY A 109 16.96 8.99 0.62
N LEU A 110 15.68 9.34 0.66
CA LEU A 110 15.11 10.26 1.66
C LEU A 110 14.56 9.59 2.92
N LEU A 111 14.59 8.26 2.98
CA LEU A 111 14.06 7.46 4.09
C LEU A 111 15.16 6.75 4.91
N HIS A 112 16.43 6.91 4.56
CA HIS A 112 17.53 6.32 5.34
C HIS A 112 17.56 6.88 6.77
N GLY A 113 17.47 5.98 7.75
CA GLY A 113 17.43 6.34 9.17
C GLY A 113 16.09 6.95 9.61
N TYR A 114 15.02 6.80 8.81
CA TYR A 114 13.65 7.15 9.18
C TYR A 114 12.78 5.91 9.19
N ARG A 115 11.83 5.87 10.13
CA ARG A 115 10.78 4.86 10.12
C ARG A 115 9.74 5.20 9.04
N SER A 116 9.31 4.18 8.29
CA SER A 116 8.38 4.34 7.18
C SER A 116 7.40 3.16 7.06
N THR A 117 6.36 3.34 6.25
CA THR A 117 5.38 2.33 5.89
C THR A 117 4.97 2.48 4.42
N ILE A 118 4.37 1.42 3.88
CA ILE A 118 3.84 1.34 2.53
C ILE A 118 2.55 0.51 2.53
N HIS A 119 1.77 0.58 1.45
CA HIS A 119 0.61 -0.29 1.26
C HIS A 119 0.97 -1.77 1.40
N TRP A 120 0.17 -2.53 2.16
CA TRP A 120 0.41 -3.94 2.49
C TRP A 120 0.69 -4.83 1.27
N GLU A 121 0.10 -4.52 0.11
CA GLU A 121 0.35 -5.28 -1.12
C GLU A 121 1.81 -5.18 -1.58
N SER A 122 2.44 -4.04 -1.33
CA SER A 122 3.82 -3.77 -1.74
C SER A 122 4.83 -4.00 -0.62
N LEU A 123 4.39 -4.24 0.62
CA LEU A 123 5.25 -4.31 1.81
C LEU A 123 6.39 -5.32 1.68
N GLU A 124 6.09 -6.56 1.31
CA GLU A 124 7.10 -7.62 1.18
C GLU A 124 8.12 -7.28 0.08
N THR A 125 7.66 -6.88 -1.11
CA THR A 125 8.52 -6.46 -2.22
C THR A 125 9.38 -5.25 -1.84
N TYR A 126 8.82 -4.32 -1.05
CA TYR A 126 9.49 -3.12 -0.59
C TYR A 126 10.59 -3.43 0.42
N CYS A 127 10.36 -4.36 1.35
CA CYS A 127 11.39 -4.86 2.27
C CYS A 127 12.53 -5.55 1.52
N ASP A 128 12.22 -6.32 0.47
CA ASP A 128 13.24 -6.97 -0.36
C ASP A 128 14.07 -5.96 -1.18
N GLU A 129 13.45 -4.90 -1.70
CA GLU A 129 14.12 -3.88 -2.52
C GLU A 129 14.99 -2.93 -1.67
N PHE A 130 14.59 -2.66 -0.42
CA PHE A 130 15.25 -1.70 0.49
C PHE A 130 15.49 -2.30 1.88
N PRO A 131 16.33 -3.36 2.00
CA PRO A 131 16.56 -4.06 3.26
C PRO A 131 17.23 -3.20 4.35
N GLU A 132 17.81 -2.07 3.99
CA GLU A 132 18.45 -1.12 4.90
C GLU A 132 17.48 -0.16 5.60
N LEU A 133 16.22 -0.08 5.16
CA LEU A 133 15.23 0.85 5.70
C LEU A 133 14.48 0.27 6.91
N ASP A 134 14.10 1.14 7.84
CA ASP A 134 13.18 0.79 8.94
C ASP A 134 11.74 0.84 8.42
N ILE A 135 11.20 -0.33 8.08
CA ILE A 135 9.90 -0.50 7.45
C ILE A 135 8.94 -1.17 8.43
N SER A 136 7.79 -0.54 8.61
CA SER A 136 6.69 -1.01 9.46
C SER A 136 5.47 -1.40 8.64
N ALA A 137 4.53 -2.13 9.25
CA ALA A 137 3.26 -2.54 8.66
C ALA A 137 2.06 -1.71 9.18
N THR A 138 2.32 -0.49 9.64
CA THR A 138 1.34 0.46 10.23
C THR A 138 0.56 1.21 9.15
N LEU A 139 -0.56 1.87 9.51
CA LEU A 139 -1.33 2.70 8.56
C LEU A 139 -0.52 3.91 8.07
N PHE A 140 0.18 4.58 8.97
CA PHE A 140 1.07 5.68 8.65
C PHE A 140 2.18 5.82 9.69
N GLU A 141 3.28 6.43 9.28
CA GLU A 141 4.43 6.76 10.13
C GLU A 141 4.71 8.26 9.99
N ILE A 142 4.96 8.94 11.11
CA ILE A 142 5.44 10.32 11.16
C ILE A 142 6.72 10.31 11.99
N ASP A 143 7.87 10.48 11.33
CA ASP A 143 9.18 10.50 11.95
C ASP A 143 9.90 11.81 11.57
N ARG A 144 9.95 12.75 12.52
CA ARG A 144 10.55 14.09 12.37
C ARG A 144 9.98 14.84 11.16
N ASP A 145 10.78 15.07 10.13
CA ASP A 145 10.44 15.78 8.90
C ASP A 145 10.07 14.82 7.75
N ARG A 146 9.86 13.54 8.05
CA ARG A 146 9.36 12.50 7.13
C ARG A 146 8.05 11.92 7.60
N PHE A 147 7.18 11.60 6.64
CA PHE A 147 5.99 10.82 6.93
C PHE A 147 5.56 9.98 5.74
N THR A 148 4.99 8.81 6.01
CA THR A 148 4.55 7.87 4.96
C THR A 148 3.24 7.25 5.37
N CYS A 149 2.37 6.96 4.40
CA CYS A 149 1.06 6.36 4.65
C CYS A 149 0.77 5.26 3.64
N CYS A 150 0.17 4.17 4.11
CA CYS A 150 -0.20 3.03 3.28
C CYS A 150 -1.22 3.38 2.18
N GLY A 151 -1.92 4.50 2.29
CA GLY A 151 -2.88 4.99 1.31
C GLY A 151 -4.34 4.60 1.60
N GLY A 152 -5.20 4.79 0.60
CA GLY A 152 -6.65 4.69 0.76
C GLY A 152 -7.18 5.70 1.78
N ILE A 153 -8.12 5.28 2.61
CA ILE A 153 -8.70 6.10 3.69
C ILE A 153 -7.66 6.42 4.78
N ALA A 154 -6.57 5.66 4.90
CA ALA A 154 -5.50 5.97 5.87
C ALA A 154 -4.84 7.32 5.60
N SER A 155 -4.94 7.83 4.37
CA SER A 155 -4.51 9.18 4.02
C SER A 155 -5.31 10.22 4.80
N LEU A 156 -6.62 10.00 4.99
CA LEU A 156 -7.49 10.88 5.78
C LEU A 156 -7.10 10.84 7.27
N ASP A 157 -6.79 9.65 7.80
CA ASP A 157 -6.29 9.48 9.18
C ASP A 157 -4.95 10.21 9.38
N LEU A 158 -4.00 10.05 8.45
CA LEU A 158 -2.74 10.78 8.46
C LEU A 158 -2.99 12.29 8.44
N MET A 159 -3.84 12.78 7.53
CA MET A 159 -4.10 14.23 7.43
C MET A 159 -4.79 14.78 8.67
N HIS A 160 -5.68 14.02 9.32
CA HIS A 160 -6.22 14.39 10.63
C HIS A 160 -5.08 14.60 11.64
N LYS A 161 -4.12 13.67 11.71
CA LYS A 161 -2.99 13.79 12.64
C LYS A 161 -2.09 14.97 12.33
N LEU A 162 -1.84 15.27 11.04
CA LEU A 162 -1.05 16.43 10.63
C LEU A 162 -1.76 17.74 10.99
N ILE A 163 -3.06 17.85 10.74
CA ILE A 163 -3.86 19.02 11.09
C ILE A 163 -3.89 19.20 12.61
N GLU A 164 -3.98 18.12 13.38
CA GLU A 164 -3.92 18.16 14.84
C GLU A 164 -2.58 18.73 15.33
N GLN A 165 -1.46 18.30 14.73
CA GLN A 165 -0.13 18.80 15.07
C GLN A 165 0.05 20.28 14.71
N ASP A 166 -0.48 20.71 13.56
CA ASP A 166 -0.29 22.08 13.06
C ASP A 166 -1.25 23.10 13.73
N HIS A 167 -2.48 22.68 14.05
CA HIS A 167 -3.59 23.57 14.43
C HIS A 167 -4.42 23.13 15.65
N GLY A 168 -4.04 22.03 16.30
CA GLY A 168 -4.70 21.51 17.49
C GLY A 168 -5.90 20.60 17.22
N SER A 169 -6.32 19.89 18.27
CA SER A 169 -7.35 18.85 18.20
C SER A 169 -8.75 19.38 17.84
N GLU A 170 -9.06 20.64 18.14
CA GLU A 170 -10.36 21.24 17.84
C GLU A 170 -10.61 21.32 16.32
N ILE A 171 -9.66 21.89 15.57
CA ILE A 171 -9.78 21.98 14.10
C ILE A 171 -9.75 20.58 13.47
N ALA A 172 -8.84 19.71 13.91
CA ALA A 172 -8.74 18.35 13.39
C ALA A 172 -10.03 17.53 13.62
N GLY A 173 -10.61 17.63 14.82
CA GLY A 173 -11.88 17.00 15.17
C GLY A 173 -13.04 17.51 14.31
N ALA A 174 -13.18 18.83 14.18
CA ALA A 174 -14.23 19.44 13.37
C ALA A 174 -14.12 19.06 11.88
N VAL A 175 -12.90 18.93 11.35
CA VAL A 175 -12.65 18.41 10.00
C VAL A 175 -13.17 16.97 9.88
N SER A 176 -12.81 16.08 10.81
CA SER A 176 -13.28 14.70 10.80
C SER A 176 -14.80 14.57 10.90
N GLU A 177 -15.46 15.38 11.74
CA GLU A 177 -16.92 15.41 11.83
C GLU A 177 -17.58 15.75 10.48
N GLN A 178 -17.02 16.72 9.74
CA GLN A 178 -17.55 17.10 8.43
C GLN A 178 -17.44 16.00 7.37
N PHE A 179 -16.45 15.11 7.50
CA PHE A 179 -16.28 13.96 6.62
C PHE A 179 -17.03 12.71 7.12
N LEU A 180 -17.82 12.81 8.19
CA LEU A 180 -18.44 11.66 8.86
C LEU A 180 -17.41 10.59 9.26
N HIS A 181 -16.18 11.04 9.53
CA HIS A 181 -15.03 10.20 9.86
C HIS A 181 -15.01 9.94 11.37
N ASN A 182 -16.04 9.25 11.84
CA ASN A 182 -16.36 9.09 13.26
C ASN A 182 -15.31 8.30 14.06
N HIS A 183 -14.49 7.51 13.36
CA HIS A 183 -13.42 6.73 13.97
C HIS A 183 -12.12 6.98 13.20
N VAL A 184 -11.35 7.95 13.69
CA VAL A 184 -9.98 8.18 13.25
C VAL A 184 -9.13 7.02 13.75
N ARG A 185 -8.52 6.29 12.82
CA ARG A 185 -7.70 5.11 13.14
C ARG A 185 -6.34 5.54 13.66
N ALA A 186 -5.81 4.78 14.62
CA ALA A 186 -4.49 5.00 15.18
C ALA A 186 -3.40 4.57 14.17
N PRO A 187 -2.17 5.10 14.25
CA PRO A 187 -1.09 4.72 13.34
C PRO A 187 -0.85 3.19 13.31
N ASP A 188 -0.88 2.55 14.47
CA ASP A 188 -0.63 1.13 14.68
C ASP A 188 -1.83 0.22 14.42
N ASP A 189 -2.98 0.77 14.02
CA ASP A 189 -4.12 -0.05 13.61
C ASP A 189 -3.76 -0.91 12.39
N PRO A 190 -4.34 -2.12 12.26
CA PRO A 190 -4.07 -2.98 11.11
C PRO A 190 -4.46 -2.33 9.78
N GLN A 191 -3.57 -2.41 8.77
CA GLN A 191 -3.90 -1.96 7.41
C GLN A 191 -5.06 -2.75 6.79
N ARG A 192 -5.17 -4.03 7.14
CA ARG A 192 -6.16 -4.95 6.58
C ARG A 192 -7.20 -5.28 7.64
N MET A 193 -8.44 -5.47 7.18
CA MET A 193 -9.50 -6.03 8.02
C MET A 193 -9.06 -7.35 8.67
N ALA A 194 -9.58 -7.62 9.86
CA ALA A 194 -9.31 -8.87 10.55
C ALA A 194 -9.67 -10.08 9.66
N LEU A 195 -8.88 -11.14 9.74
CA LEU A 195 -9.04 -12.32 8.87
C LEU A 195 -10.48 -12.86 8.90
N ARG A 196 -11.09 -12.92 10.10
CA ARG A 196 -12.48 -13.35 10.32
C ARG A 196 -13.48 -12.61 9.42
N GLU A 197 -13.30 -11.30 9.25
CA GLU A 197 -14.19 -10.45 8.44
C GLU A 197 -13.87 -10.62 6.95
N ARG A 198 -12.58 -10.75 6.59
CA ARG A 198 -12.14 -10.98 5.21
C ARG A 198 -12.66 -12.29 4.61
N VAL A 199 -12.74 -13.35 5.42
CA VAL A 199 -13.18 -14.68 4.96
C VAL A 199 -14.63 -14.99 5.31
N GLY A 200 -15.29 -14.16 6.13
CA GLY A 200 -16.67 -14.38 6.57
C GLY A 200 -16.84 -15.60 7.47
N ILE A 201 -15.80 -15.95 8.25
CA ILE A 201 -15.75 -17.16 9.07
C ILE A 201 -15.42 -16.79 10.51
N SER A 202 -16.15 -17.39 11.46
CA SER A 202 -15.91 -17.26 12.90
C SER A 202 -15.23 -18.49 13.52
N HIS A 203 -15.00 -19.56 12.76
CA HIS A 203 -14.40 -20.79 13.27
C HIS A 203 -12.89 -20.62 13.50
N GLY A 204 -12.49 -20.38 14.76
CA GLY A 204 -11.10 -20.07 15.17
C GLY A 204 -10.02 -20.95 14.53
N ARG A 205 -10.10 -22.27 14.70
CA ARG A 205 -9.09 -23.20 14.12
C ARG A 205 -8.93 -23.09 12.59
N LEU A 206 -9.99 -22.71 11.89
CA LEU A 206 -9.94 -22.55 10.44
C LEU A 206 -9.26 -21.21 10.08
N LEU A 207 -9.48 -20.16 10.87
CA LEU A 207 -8.76 -18.89 10.75
C LEU A 207 -7.26 -19.10 11.00
N ASP A 208 -6.88 -19.82 12.06
CA ASP A 208 -5.48 -20.12 12.36
C ASP A 208 -4.79 -20.84 11.18
N VAL A 209 -5.49 -21.79 10.55
CA VAL A 209 -4.97 -22.49 9.37
C VAL A 209 -4.82 -21.56 8.17
N ILE A 210 -5.79 -20.68 7.93
CA ILE A 210 -5.73 -19.73 6.81
C ILE A 210 -4.58 -18.74 7.03
N GLU A 211 -4.40 -18.26 8.26
CA GLU A 211 -3.27 -17.38 8.61
C GLU A 211 -1.93 -18.09 8.42
N LEU A 212 -1.81 -19.35 8.87
CA LEU A 212 -0.64 -20.18 8.59
C LEU A 212 -0.38 -20.35 7.10
N MET A 213 -1.43 -20.53 6.28
CA MET A 213 -1.28 -20.60 4.83
C MET A 213 -0.80 -19.27 4.23
N GLU A 214 -1.37 -18.14 4.66
CA GLU A 214 -0.97 -16.80 4.18
C GLU A 214 0.49 -16.48 4.52
N ASN A 215 0.98 -16.96 5.66
CA ASN A 215 2.36 -16.76 6.11
C ASN A 215 3.36 -17.76 5.51
N ASN A 216 2.91 -18.80 4.80
CA ASN A 216 3.76 -19.86 4.24
C ASN A 216 3.44 -20.10 2.76
N LEU A 217 3.61 -19.08 1.90
CA LEU A 217 3.30 -19.21 0.46
C LEU A 217 4.48 -19.74 -0.37
N GLU A 218 5.71 -19.40 0.02
CA GLU A 218 6.95 -19.86 -0.62
C GLU A 218 7.24 -21.33 -0.29
N GLU A 219 7.12 -21.71 0.98
CA GLU A 219 7.27 -23.09 1.44
C GLU A 219 5.94 -23.63 1.97
N PRO A 220 5.02 -24.07 1.08
CA PRO A 220 3.66 -24.42 1.48
C PRO A 220 3.62 -25.65 2.38
N LEU A 221 2.95 -25.50 3.53
CA LEU A 221 2.76 -26.58 4.50
C LEU A 221 1.88 -27.70 3.91
N SER A 222 2.25 -28.94 4.22
CA SER A 222 1.43 -30.10 3.85
C SER A 222 0.09 -30.10 4.60
N ARG A 223 -0.92 -30.79 4.05
CA ARG A 223 -2.22 -30.97 4.70
C ARG A 223 -2.10 -31.58 6.11
N GLY A 224 -1.11 -32.45 6.32
CA GLY A 224 -0.83 -33.05 7.61
C GLY A 224 -0.32 -32.02 8.63
N GLN A 225 0.62 -31.17 8.21
CA GLN A 225 1.17 -30.09 9.05
C GLN A 225 0.09 -29.07 9.43
N LEU A 226 -0.74 -28.65 8.47
CA LEU A 226 -1.86 -27.72 8.72
C LEU A 226 -2.89 -28.33 9.69
N ALA A 227 -3.23 -29.60 9.51
CA ALA A 227 -4.17 -30.29 10.40
C ALA A 227 -3.60 -30.45 11.82
N ALA A 228 -2.32 -30.77 11.94
CA ALA A 228 -1.62 -30.86 13.21
C ALA A 228 -1.60 -29.51 13.94
N ALA A 229 -1.28 -28.41 13.25
CA ALA A 229 -1.27 -27.06 13.82
C ALA A 229 -2.65 -26.64 14.35
N ALA A 230 -3.73 -27.07 13.70
CA ALA A 230 -5.10 -26.83 14.15
C ALA A 230 -5.63 -27.84 15.18
N GLY A 231 -4.85 -28.85 15.56
CA GLY A 231 -5.29 -29.92 16.46
C GLY A 231 -6.49 -30.70 15.94
N VAL A 232 -6.54 -30.97 14.63
CA VAL A 232 -7.60 -31.74 13.95
C VAL A 232 -7.02 -32.82 13.04
N SER A 233 -7.84 -33.80 12.65
CA SER A 233 -7.46 -34.72 11.58
C SER A 233 -7.53 -34.05 10.21
N VAL A 234 -6.76 -34.55 9.24
CA VAL A 234 -6.81 -34.07 7.84
C VAL A 234 -8.23 -34.16 7.27
N ARG A 235 -8.98 -35.23 7.59
CA ARG A 235 -10.37 -35.41 7.15
C ARG A 235 -11.29 -34.33 7.72
N GLN A 236 -11.10 -33.98 9.00
CA GLN A 236 -11.86 -32.90 9.63
C GLN A 236 -11.50 -31.55 9.01
N LEU A 237 -10.22 -31.30 8.72
CA LEU A 237 -9.78 -30.08 8.07
C LEU A 237 -10.41 -29.90 6.68
N GLU A 238 -10.39 -30.95 5.84
CA GLU A 238 -11.05 -30.94 4.53
C GLU A 238 -12.56 -30.69 4.65
N ARG A 239 -13.21 -31.25 5.68
CA ARG A 239 -14.63 -30.98 5.96
C ARG A 239 -14.85 -29.52 6.31
N LEU A 240 -14.02 -28.92 7.18
CA LEU A 240 -14.13 -27.51 7.54
C LEU A 240 -13.99 -26.60 6.32
N PHE A 241 -12.99 -26.84 5.47
CA PHE A 241 -12.82 -26.07 4.23
C PHE A 241 -14.03 -26.21 3.29
N ARG A 242 -14.59 -27.41 3.13
CA ARG A 242 -15.80 -27.59 2.31
C ARG A 242 -17.01 -26.89 2.89
N THR A 243 -17.24 -27.01 4.20
CA THR A 243 -18.41 -26.42 4.88
C THR A 243 -18.37 -24.90 4.89
N TYR A 244 -17.22 -24.30 5.19
CA TYR A 244 -17.12 -22.85 5.40
C TYR A 244 -16.64 -22.07 4.17
N LEU A 245 -15.87 -22.69 3.27
CA LEU A 245 -15.28 -22.03 2.09
C LEU A 245 -15.74 -22.62 0.76
N GLY A 246 -16.50 -23.72 0.77
CA GLY A 246 -16.96 -24.40 -0.44
C GLY A 246 -15.83 -24.98 -1.30
N ARG A 247 -14.62 -25.13 -0.75
CA ARG A 247 -13.41 -25.55 -1.48
C ARG A 247 -12.62 -26.58 -0.68
N THR A 248 -11.67 -27.25 -1.33
CA THR A 248 -10.70 -28.12 -0.63
C THR A 248 -9.53 -27.30 -0.09
N VAL A 249 -8.81 -27.86 0.88
CA VAL A 249 -7.59 -27.24 1.46
C VAL A 249 -6.59 -26.90 0.36
N GLY A 250 -6.32 -27.87 -0.53
CA GLY A 250 -5.35 -27.70 -1.63
C GLY A 250 -5.74 -26.64 -2.65
N HIS A 251 -7.03 -26.57 -3.02
CA HIS A 251 -7.50 -25.57 -3.99
C HIS A 251 -7.44 -24.16 -3.40
N TYR A 252 -7.81 -24.00 -2.12
CA TYR A 252 -7.71 -22.72 -1.43
C TYR A 252 -6.26 -22.23 -1.32
N TYR A 253 -5.35 -23.12 -0.94
CA TYR A 253 -3.93 -22.78 -0.82
C TYR A 253 -3.29 -22.43 -2.17
N LEU A 254 -3.64 -23.17 -3.23
CA LEU A 254 -3.23 -22.85 -4.60
C LEU A 254 -3.73 -21.46 -5.02
N ASP A 255 -4.99 -21.12 -4.69
CA ASP A 255 -5.56 -19.81 -4.98
C ASP A 255 -4.81 -18.66 -4.30
N LEU A 256 -4.40 -18.84 -3.03
CA LEU A 256 -3.58 -17.84 -2.32
C LEU A 256 -2.25 -17.61 -3.03
N ARG A 257 -1.56 -18.70 -3.38
CA ARG A 257 -0.26 -18.65 -4.06
C ARG A 257 -0.34 -18.04 -5.46
N LEU A 258 -1.40 -18.35 -6.23
CA LEU A 258 -1.64 -17.74 -7.55
C LEU A 258 -1.94 -16.24 -7.44
N LYS A 259 -2.68 -15.81 -6.41
CA LYS A 259 -2.93 -14.38 -6.16
C LYS A 259 -1.64 -13.63 -5.83
N ARG A 260 -0.78 -14.19 -4.96
CA ARG A 260 0.55 -13.63 -4.65
C ARG A 260 1.41 -13.55 -5.91
N ALA A 261 1.44 -14.61 -6.72
CA ALA A 261 2.20 -14.61 -7.97
C ALA A 261 1.75 -13.51 -8.94
N ARG A 262 0.44 -13.31 -9.10
CA ARG A 262 -0.11 -12.24 -9.96
C ARG A 262 0.30 -10.86 -9.47
N LEU A 263 0.30 -10.65 -8.15
CA LEU A 263 0.74 -9.40 -7.54
C LEU A 263 2.22 -9.13 -7.86
N MET A 264 3.09 -10.12 -7.63
CA MET A 264 4.53 -10.00 -7.93
C MET A 264 4.82 -9.79 -9.42
N LEU A 265 4.07 -10.42 -10.32
CA LEU A 265 4.25 -10.25 -11.77
C LEU A 265 3.98 -8.82 -12.23
N ARG A 266 2.99 -8.15 -11.61
CA ARG A 266 2.61 -6.79 -11.96
C ARG A 266 3.54 -5.75 -11.33
N GLN A 267 3.97 -6.03 -10.10
CA GLN A 267 4.73 -5.09 -9.26
C GLN A 267 6.25 -5.26 -9.36
N THR A 268 6.76 -6.24 -10.09
CA THR A 268 8.22 -6.48 -10.16
C THR A 268 8.68 -6.84 -11.57
N SER A 269 9.96 -6.56 -11.85
CA SER A 269 10.63 -7.01 -13.06
C SER A 269 11.17 -8.44 -12.96
N GLN A 270 10.86 -9.18 -11.89
CA GLN A 270 11.35 -10.54 -11.65
C GLN A 270 10.84 -11.54 -12.69
N SER A 271 11.72 -12.43 -13.16
CA SER A 271 11.36 -13.42 -14.17
C SER A 271 10.19 -14.31 -13.72
N VAL A 272 9.39 -14.79 -14.68
CA VAL A 272 8.26 -15.70 -14.42
C VAL A 272 8.72 -16.92 -13.59
N LEU A 273 9.94 -17.39 -13.82
CA LEU A 273 10.54 -18.48 -13.06
C LEU A 273 10.78 -18.09 -11.59
N LYS A 274 11.38 -16.92 -11.34
CA LYS A 274 11.63 -16.43 -9.97
C LYS A 274 10.32 -16.24 -9.20
N VAL A 275 9.29 -15.66 -9.84
CA VAL A 275 7.96 -15.52 -9.22
C VAL A 275 7.33 -16.89 -8.92
N ALA A 276 7.49 -17.87 -9.82
CA ALA A 276 6.99 -19.22 -9.58
C ALA A 276 7.64 -19.83 -8.33
N VAL A 277 8.96 -19.72 -8.18
CA VAL A 277 9.69 -20.23 -7.01
C VAL A 277 9.26 -19.51 -5.74
N ALA A 278 9.20 -18.17 -5.73
CA ALA A 278 8.78 -17.38 -4.57
C ALA A 278 7.34 -17.67 -4.12
N CYS A 279 6.50 -18.21 -5.02
CA CYS A 279 5.15 -18.67 -4.70
C CYS A 279 5.09 -20.20 -4.50
N GLY A 280 6.21 -20.86 -4.25
CA GLY A 280 6.34 -22.28 -3.91
C GLY A 280 6.08 -23.27 -5.03
N PHE A 281 6.13 -22.85 -6.30
CA PHE A 281 5.89 -23.74 -7.44
C PHE A 281 7.17 -24.45 -7.86
N VAL A 282 7.15 -25.78 -7.76
CA VAL A 282 8.28 -26.64 -8.15
C VAL A 282 8.51 -26.67 -9.68
N SER A 283 7.47 -26.39 -10.48
CA SER A 283 7.56 -26.42 -11.95
C SER A 283 6.93 -25.19 -12.58
N ALA A 284 7.70 -24.49 -13.41
CA ALA A 284 7.24 -23.35 -14.21
C ALA A 284 6.10 -23.73 -15.17
N SER A 285 6.10 -24.96 -15.69
CA SER A 285 5.04 -25.49 -16.56
C SER A 285 3.72 -25.68 -15.80
N HIS A 286 3.80 -26.20 -14.57
CA HIS A 286 2.63 -26.34 -13.70
C HIS A 286 2.09 -24.97 -13.28
N PHE A 287 2.98 -24.05 -12.89
CA PHE A 287 2.63 -22.67 -12.58
C PHE A 287 1.91 -21.98 -13.75
N SER A 288 2.52 -21.96 -14.94
CA SER A 288 1.94 -21.27 -16.10
C SER A 288 0.57 -21.83 -16.49
N ARG A 289 0.38 -23.15 -16.38
CA ARG A 289 -0.90 -23.82 -16.68
C ARG A 289 -1.99 -23.43 -15.69
N THR A 290 -1.70 -23.56 -14.39
CA THR A 290 -2.67 -23.23 -13.31
C THR A 290 -2.97 -21.74 -13.26
N TYR A 291 -1.98 -20.89 -13.50
CA TYR A 291 -2.15 -19.45 -13.64
C TYR A 291 -3.11 -19.09 -14.79
N ARG A 292 -2.87 -19.65 -15.98
CA ARG A 292 -3.75 -19.41 -17.15
C ARG A 292 -5.17 -19.92 -16.91
N GLN A 293 -5.32 -21.08 -16.27
CA GLN A 293 -6.64 -21.60 -15.89
C GLN A 293 -7.37 -20.65 -14.94
N LYS A 294 -6.65 -19.99 -14.03
CA LYS A 294 -7.24 -19.07 -13.04
C LYS A 294 -7.56 -17.68 -13.58
N PHE A 295 -6.65 -17.10 -14.36
CA PHE A 295 -6.70 -15.68 -14.76
C PHE A 295 -6.97 -15.46 -16.25
N GLY A 296 -7.13 -16.52 -17.05
CA GLY A 296 -7.45 -16.45 -18.47
C GLY A 296 -6.25 -16.15 -19.39
N GLN A 297 -5.13 -15.69 -18.85
CA GLN A 297 -3.92 -15.34 -19.61
C GLN A 297 -2.66 -15.95 -18.99
N PRO A 298 -1.59 -16.20 -19.77
CA PRO A 298 -0.34 -16.72 -19.23
C PRO A 298 0.39 -15.68 -18.37
N PRO A 299 1.25 -16.10 -17.41
CA PRO A 299 2.00 -15.19 -16.53
C PRO A 299 2.74 -14.06 -17.27
N ARG A 300 3.33 -14.37 -18.43
CA ARG A 300 4.11 -13.41 -19.22
C ARG A 300 3.26 -12.26 -19.80
N ALA A 301 1.96 -12.49 -20.01
CA ALA A 301 1.05 -11.49 -20.55
C ALA A 301 0.42 -10.59 -19.45
N ASP A 302 0.67 -10.89 -18.18
CA ASP A 302 0.14 -10.15 -17.01
C ASP A 302 1.23 -9.34 -16.29
N ARG A 303 2.33 -9.04 -17.01
CA ARG A 303 3.45 -8.21 -16.54
C ARG A 303 3.34 -6.82 -17.14
#